data_AF-A0A2V8LZX2-F1
#
_entry.id   AF-A0A2V8LZX2-F1
#
_cell.length_a   1.000
_cell.length_b   1.000
_cell.length_c   1.000
_cell.angle_alpha   90.00
_cell.angle_beta   90.00
_cell.angle_gamma   90.00
#
_symmetry.space_group_name_H-M   'P 1'
#
loop_
_entity.id
_entity.type
_entity.pdbx_description
1 polymer ?
#
loop_
_entity_poly.entity_id
_entity_poly.type
_entity_poly.pdbx_seq_one_letter_code
_entity_poly.pdbx_strand_id
1 'polypeptide(L)'
;GVYQFPSLVPGIYQISAEKEGFKKETHQNLVLEISAKLNLNFQLQLAGVSSQIEVKFILDSTLGTTSTSVGGVINDQRIQDLPLPDRDALGLVLTQGGLFGDNFAGSRISALNVTRDGINIMDQTINLGVNSVFFTSVDSVSEVRVITSPADAELGRGSGQVQILTRSGTNEFHGSIFELHHNSVLNANEWAFNWLGIPRDPLTSNQFGARLDGPIDRNKTFFHMLYEGLRERPHERVTATVLTPQARLGIFRFFPGALNSNADAPNPTVDLAGNPVRPAGATGDLRSINVFASDASRPAMDRTGLVQGILKAMPLPNDYRAGDGLNTAGYTWLRHAPDNRNQIDTRLDHWFNPKNHLAFVFTRETTDSVNSFLPQQYPDSPPDRTAFHTTFYSLSLTSTLNSRLVNEFRAGEQRSKLRFYAPWESEAGLAALPRADGRPYLLVLLCGHSQLDQGQARFQRRRGSAIREREQLHLFRPHASRRLRLRWCSGFGPRQLQYPGPRSERDRGSEPAGRFVGIGGLRPAGFQRNRRQEPGIRRKRDQATDLAAEGVQRILQG
;
A
#
# COMPACT_ATOMS: atom_id res chain seq x y z
N GLY A 1 -45.11 -15.57 -10.37
CA GLY A 1 -44.88 -14.13 -10.61
C GLY A 1 -43.43 -13.82 -10.33
N VAL A 2 -42.93 -12.68 -10.80
CA VAL A 2 -41.54 -12.23 -10.51
C VAL A 2 -41.60 -11.17 -9.41
N TYR A 3 -40.72 -11.28 -8.42
CA TYR A 3 -40.60 -10.35 -7.30
C TYR A 3 -39.11 -10.09 -7.01
N GLN A 4 -38.79 -8.91 -6.48
CA GLN A 4 -37.43 -8.51 -6.17
C GLN A 4 -37.41 -7.55 -4.99
N PHE A 5 -36.48 -7.76 -4.05
CA PHE A 5 -36.24 -6.89 -2.90
C PHE A 5 -34.79 -6.36 -2.99
N PRO A 6 -34.54 -5.25 -3.70
CA PRO A 6 -33.19 -4.71 -3.84
C PRO A 6 -32.72 -4.02 -2.55
N SER A 7 -31.40 -3.89 -2.38
CA SER A 7 -30.75 -3.10 -1.32
C SER A 7 -31.14 -3.49 0.12
N LEU A 8 -31.32 -4.79 0.38
CA LEU A 8 -31.43 -5.33 1.73
C LEU A 8 -30.06 -5.34 2.43
N VAL A 9 -30.06 -5.07 3.74
CA VAL A 9 -28.87 -5.16 4.57
C VAL A 9 -28.49 -6.64 4.76
N PRO A 10 -27.21 -7.03 4.72
CA PRO A 10 -26.83 -8.42 5.01
C PRO A 10 -27.32 -8.87 6.39
N GLY A 11 -27.82 -10.09 6.49
CA GLY A 11 -28.45 -10.61 7.72
C GLY A 11 -29.32 -11.83 7.49
N ILE A 12 -30.03 -12.26 8.54
CA ILE A 12 -30.94 -13.41 8.49
C ILE A 12 -32.36 -12.91 8.26
N TYR A 13 -33.00 -13.42 7.21
CA TYR A 13 -34.33 -13.04 6.79
C TYR A 13 -35.33 -14.19 6.89
N GLN A 14 -36.60 -13.80 7.06
CA GLN A 14 -37.76 -14.64 6.84
C GLN A 14 -38.59 -14.02 5.72
N ILE A 15 -38.98 -14.83 4.73
CA ILE A 15 -39.85 -14.40 3.64
C ILE A 15 -41.05 -15.33 3.57
N SER A 16 -42.24 -14.75 3.50
CA SER A 16 -43.49 -15.50 3.35
C SER A 16 -44.30 -15.01 2.15
N ALA A 17 -44.89 -15.94 1.42
CA ALA A 17 -45.83 -15.67 0.33
C ALA A 17 -47.23 -16.18 0.69
N GLU A 18 -48.25 -15.37 0.42
CA GLU A 18 -49.63 -15.67 0.76
C GLU A 18 -50.58 -15.20 -0.36
N LYS A 19 -51.59 -16.01 -0.67
CA LYS A 19 -52.64 -15.69 -1.64
C LYS A 19 -53.94 -16.38 -1.21
N GLU A 20 -55.06 -15.67 -1.33
CA GLU A 20 -56.39 -16.23 -1.05
C GLU A 20 -56.64 -17.51 -1.87
N GLY A 21 -57.18 -18.56 -1.22
CA GLY A 21 -57.37 -19.89 -1.81
C GLY A 21 -56.11 -20.78 -1.80
N PHE A 22 -54.96 -20.27 -1.34
CA PHE A 22 -53.70 -21.00 -1.23
C PHE A 22 -53.17 -20.99 0.20
N LYS A 23 -52.37 -22.00 0.56
CA LYS A 23 -51.66 -22.06 1.84
C LYS A 23 -50.51 -21.04 1.85
N LYS A 24 -50.33 -20.37 2.98
CA LYS A 24 -49.16 -19.52 3.23
C LYS A 24 -47.90 -20.40 3.26
N GLU A 25 -46.92 -20.03 2.43
CA GLU A 25 -45.60 -20.66 2.40
C GLU A 25 -44.59 -19.68 3.02
N THR A 26 -43.73 -20.19 3.91
CA THR A 26 -42.73 -19.38 4.63
C THR A 26 -41.38 -20.06 4.57
N HIS A 27 -40.37 -19.32 4.10
CA HIS A 27 -38.97 -19.68 4.25
C HIS A 27 -38.37 -18.90 5.41
N GLN A 28 -37.77 -19.62 6.37
CA GLN A 28 -37.10 -19.05 7.53
C GLN A 28 -35.58 -19.25 7.41
N ASN A 29 -34.81 -18.53 8.24
CA ASN A 29 -33.35 -18.65 8.35
C ASN A 29 -32.61 -18.44 7.02
N LEU A 30 -33.10 -17.53 6.19
CA LEU A 30 -32.44 -17.18 4.92
C LEU A 30 -31.27 -16.23 5.20
N VAL A 31 -30.04 -16.73 5.06
CA VAL A 31 -28.84 -15.90 5.20
C VAL A 31 -28.63 -15.09 3.93
N LEU A 32 -28.59 -13.76 4.05
CA LEU A 32 -28.26 -12.83 2.98
C LEU A 32 -26.88 -12.22 3.23
N GLU A 33 -25.92 -12.54 2.36
CA GLU A 33 -24.54 -12.03 2.34
C GLU A 33 -24.45 -10.69 1.58
N ILE A 34 -23.31 -9.97 1.72
CA ILE A 34 -23.10 -8.69 1.05
C ILE A 34 -23.26 -8.82 -0.47
N SER A 35 -24.13 -7.98 -1.04
CA SER A 35 -24.45 -7.95 -2.48
C SER A 35 -24.94 -9.28 -3.05
N ALA A 36 -25.38 -10.23 -2.22
CA ALA A 36 -25.82 -11.56 -2.69
C ALA A 36 -27.16 -11.46 -3.44
N LYS A 37 -27.31 -12.27 -4.50
CA LYS A 37 -28.54 -12.39 -5.29
C LYS A 37 -29.17 -13.74 -5.01
N LEU A 38 -30.16 -13.77 -4.10
CA LEU A 38 -30.87 -14.99 -3.72
C LEU A 38 -32.18 -15.12 -4.53
N ASN A 39 -32.30 -16.19 -5.32
CA ASN A 39 -33.52 -16.54 -6.03
C ASN A 39 -34.29 -17.58 -5.23
N LEU A 40 -35.47 -17.20 -4.74
CA LEU A 40 -36.39 -18.12 -4.08
C LEU A 40 -37.59 -18.36 -5.00
N ASN A 41 -38.05 -19.60 -5.09
CA ASN A 41 -39.26 -19.93 -5.86
C ASN A 41 -40.32 -20.41 -4.88
N PHE A 42 -41.44 -19.69 -4.80
CA PHE A 42 -42.59 -20.09 -4.01
C PHE A 42 -43.51 -20.98 -4.84
N GLN A 43 -43.88 -22.14 -4.32
CA GLN A 43 -44.87 -23.05 -4.88
C GLN A 43 -46.07 -23.15 -3.94
N LEU A 44 -46.98 -22.17 -4.07
CA LEU A 44 -48.18 -22.10 -3.25
C LEU A 44 -49.12 -23.28 -3.53
N GLN A 45 -49.39 -24.09 -2.50
CA GLN A 45 -50.33 -25.20 -2.56
C GLN A 45 -51.77 -24.72 -2.31
N LEU A 46 -52.76 -25.36 -2.92
CA LEU A 46 -54.17 -25.06 -2.67
C LEU A 46 -54.53 -25.27 -1.20
N ALA A 47 -55.32 -24.36 -0.64
CA ALA A 47 -55.77 -24.43 0.75
C ALA A 47 -56.82 -25.55 0.93
N GLY A 48 -56.37 -26.78 1.21
CA GLY A 48 -57.18 -27.77 1.92
C GLY A 48 -57.28 -27.43 3.40
N VAL A 49 -58.36 -27.86 4.07
CA VAL A 49 -58.71 -27.60 5.49
C VAL A 49 -57.46 -27.43 6.36
N SER A 50 -57.31 -26.20 6.89
CA SER A 50 -56.24 -25.65 7.74
C SER A 50 -55.03 -26.54 8.04
N SER A 51 -53.95 -26.39 7.27
CA SER A 51 -52.60 -26.66 7.80
C SER A 51 -51.58 -25.69 7.19
N GLN A 52 -50.86 -24.98 8.05
CA GLN A 52 -49.64 -24.25 7.69
C GLN A 52 -48.53 -25.28 7.47
N ILE A 53 -47.78 -25.16 6.37
CA ILE A 53 -46.58 -25.95 6.16
C ILE A 53 -45.38 -25.06 6.47
N GLU A 54 -44.71 -25.33 7.59
CA GLU A 54 -43.41 -24.74 7.90
C GLU A 54 -42.33 -25.56 7.17
N VAL A 55 -41.88 -25.07 6.03
CA VAL A 55 -40.77 -25.70 5.30
C VAL A 55 -39.46 -25.23 5.95
N LYS A 56 -38.84 -26.09 6.77
CA LYS A 56 -37.45 -25.89 7.21
C LYS A 56 -36.54 -26.04 5.98
N PHE A 57 -36.19 -24.92 5.38
CA PHE A 57 -35.24 -24.89 4.28
C PHE A 57 -33.84 -25.12 4.86
N ILE A 58 -33.24 -26.27 4.54
CA ILE A 58 -31.79 -26.42 4.62
C ILE A 58 -31.27 -25.80 3.33
N LEU A 59 -30.52 -24.70 3.43
CA LEU A 59 -29.85 -24.04 2.30
C LEU A 59 -28.83 -24.99 1.68
N ASP A 60 -29.30 -25.94 0.88
CA ASP A 60 -28.45 -26.75 0.01
C ASP A 60 -28.12 -25.87 -1.19
N SER A 61 -26.94 -25.25 -1.12
CA SER A 61 -26.24 -24.50 -2.17
C SER A 61 -27.09 -24.17 -3.40
N THR A 62 -27.98 -23.18 -3.32
CA THR A 62 -28.43 -22.53 -4.55
C THR A 62 -27.24 -21.77 -5.09
N LEU A 63 -26.49 -22.40 -6.01
CA LEU A 63 -25.66 -21.68 -6.97
C LEU A 63 -26.43 -20.43 -7.39
N GLY A 64 -25.81 -19.27 -7.23
CA GLY A 64 -26.37 -18.00 -7.69
C GLY A 64 -26.48 -18.01 -9.21
N THR A 65 -27.50 -18.66 -9.76
CA THR A 65 -27.77 -18.80 -11.20
C THR A 65 -28.08 -17.46 -11.89
N THR A 66 -28.20 -16.38 -11.11
CA THR A 66 -28.46 -15.01 -11.57
C THR A 66 -27.24 -14.12 -11.60
N SER A 67 -26.12 -14.50 -10.96
CA SER A 67 -24.87 -13.74 -11.08
C SER A 67 -23.87 -14.53 -11.90
N THR A 68 -23.28 -13.89 -12.91
CA THR A 68 -22.15 -14.45 -13.66
C THR A 68 -20.84 -14.35 -12.88
N SER A 69 -20.88 -13.78 -11.67
CA SER A 69 -19.69 -13.52 -10.87
C SER A 69 -19.24 -14.75 -10.07
N VAL A 70 -17.96 -15.07 -10.20
CA VAL A 70 -17.20 -16.02 -9.40
C VAL A 70 -16.55 -15.23 -8.26
N GLY A 71 -16.78 -15.67 -7.04
CA GLY A 71 -16.30 -14.99 -5.86
C GLY A 71 -16.53 -15.80 -4.59
N GLY A 72 -15.96 -15.31 -3.49
CA GLY A 72 -16.08 -15.90 -2.17
C GLY A 72 -16.41 -14.85 -1.13
N VAL A 73 -17.13 -15.28 -0.10
CA VAL A 73 -17.43 -14.49 1.09
C VAL A 73 -16.61 -15.00 2.26
N ILE A 74 -15.97 -14.08 2.95
CA ILE A 74 -15.28 -14.28 4.21
C ILE A 74 -16.15 -13.62 5.27
N ASN A 75 -16.87 -14.43 6.03
CA ASN A 75 -17.78 -13.98 7.07
C ASN A 75 -17.04 -13.60 8.35
N ASP A 76 -17.75 -12.96 9.28
CA ASP A 76 -17.24 -12.51 10.58
C ASP A 76 -16.41 -13.59 11.30
N GLN A 77 -16.97 -14.80 11.42
CA GLN A 77 -16.30 -15.90 12.10
C GLN A 77 -14.93 -16.24 11.46
N ARG A 78 -14.85 -16.35 10.13
CA ARG A 78 -13.57 -16.58 9.44
C ARG A 78 -12.61 -15.41 9.58
N ILE A 79 -13.12 -14.17 9.62
CA ILE A 79 -12.30 -12.97 9.83
C ILE A 79 -11.61 -13.02 11.21
N GLN A 80 -12.31 -13.53 12.23
CA GLN A 80 -11.81 -13.64 13.60
C GLN A 80 -10.95 -14.89 13.83
N ASP A 81 -11.31 -16.02 13.23
CA ASP A 81 -10.67 -17.32 13.48
C ASP A 81 -9.38 -17.52 12.66
N LEU A 82 -9.23 -16.84 11.51
CA LEU A 82 -8.06 -17.00 10.67
C LEU A 82 -6.87 -16.18 11.21
N PRO A 83 -5.67 -16.78 11.27
CA PRO A 83 -4.49 -16.10 11.79
C PRO A 83 -4.07 -14.96 10.86
N LEU A 84 -4.11 -13.74 11.39
CA LEU A 84 -3.65 -12.53 10.72
C LEU A 84 -2.58 -11.85 11.58
N PRO A 85 -1.29 -11.89 11.17
CA PRO A 85 -0.19 -11.32 11.95
C PRO A 85 -0.40 -9.85 12.32
N ASP A 86 -0.92 -9.05 11.37
CA ASP A 86 -1.11 -7.61 11.54
C ASP A 86 -2.56 -7.21 11.84
N ARG A 87 -3.47 -8.20 11.92
CA ARG A 87 -4.93 -8.03 12.06
C ARG A 87 -5.58 -7.14 11.00
N ASP A 88 -5.00 -7.09 9.80
CA ASP A 88 -5.62 -6.45 8.65
C ASP A 88 -6.52 -7.45 7.89
N ALA A 89 -7.82 -7.18 7.86
CA ALA A 89 -8.80 -8.02 7.19
C ALA A 89 -8.57 -8.11 5.67
N LEU A 90 -7.88 -7.14 5.05
CA LEU A 90 -7.52 -7.21 3.63
C LEU A 90 -6.56 -8.35 3.32
N GLY A 91 -5.77 -8.81 4.30
CA GLY A 91 -4.89 -9.97 4.13
C GLY A 91 -5.64 -11.25 3.76
N LEU A 92 -6.90 -11.39 4.20
CA LEU A 92 -7.73 -12.57 3.92
C LEU A 92 -8.22 -12.62 2.48
N VAL A 93 -8.18 -11.51 1.74
CA VAL A 93 -8.58 -11.48 0.33
C VAL A 93 -7.68 -12.40 -0.49
N LEU A 94 -6.39 -12.49 -0.13
CA LEU A 94 -5.41 -13.35 -0.82
C LEU A 94 -5.62 -14.85 -0.56
N THR A 95 -6.48 -15.23 0.38
CA THR A 95 -6.83 -16.65 0.60
C THR A 95 -7.94 -17.12 -0.33
N GLN A 96 -8.56 -16.22 -1.11
CA GLN A 96 -9.65 -16.57 -2.02
C GLN A 96 -9.12 -17.18 -3.32
N GLY A 97 -9.88 -18.13 -3.86
CA GLY A 97 -9.54 -18.81 -5.11
C GLY A 97 -9.35 -17.83 -6.28
N GLY A 98 -8.26 -18.00 -7.02
CA GLY A 98 -7.91 -17.13 -8.14
C GLY A 98 -7.06 -15.92 -7.78
N LEU A 99 -6.70 -15.71 -6.51
CA LEU A 99 -5.68 -14.74 -6.11
C LEU A 99 -4.38 -15.44 -5.74
N PHE A 100 -3.26 -14.87 -6.18
CA PHE A 100 -1.92 -15.34 -5.80
C PHE A 100 -0.89 -14.23 -5.99
N GLY A 101 -0.23 -13.83 -4.90
CA GLY A 101 0.70 -12.70 -4.90
C GLY A 101 0.05 -11.46 -5.54
N ASP A 102 0.74 -10.86 -6.51
CA ASP A 102 0.25 -9.66 -7.21
C ASP A 102 -0.67 -9.95 -8.41
N ASN A 103 -1.29 -11.13 -8.45
CA ASN A 103 -2.18 -11.55 -9.54
C ASN A 103 -3.56 -11.94 -9.03
N PHE A 104 -4.60 -11.62 -9.81
CA PHE A 104 -5.97 -12.13 -9.63
C PHE A 104 -6.49 -12.63 -10.99
N ALA A 105 -7.07 -13.83 -11.05
CA ALA A 105 -7.66 -14.43 -12.24
C ALA A 105 -6.79 -14.33 -13.53
N GLY A 106 -5.46 -14.38 -13.39
CA GLY A 106 -4.51 -14.22 -14.51
C GLY A 106 -4.23 -12.78 -14.95
N SER A 107 -4.74 -11.79 -14.23
CA SER A 107 -4.52 -10.35 -14.43
C SER A 107 -3.82 -9.73 -13.21
N ARG A 108 -3.43 -8.45 -13.31
CA ARG A 108 -2.73 -7.71 -12.26
C ARG A 108 -3.67 -7.40 -11.09
N ILE A 109 -3.25 -7.64 -9.85
CA ILE A 109 -4.06 -7.35 -8.65
C ILE A 109 -4.53 -5.90 -8.57
N SER A 110 -3.80 -4.96 -9.19
CA SER A 110 -4.19 -3.55 -9.34
C SER A 110 -5.44 -3.30 -10.19
N ALA A 111 -5.97 -4.29 -10.90
CA ALA A 111 -7.26 -4.17 -11.57
C ALA A 111 -8.45 -4.58 -10.68
N LEU A 112 -8.21 -5.00 -9.43
CA LEU A 112 -9.27 -5.11 -8.42
C LEU A 112 -9.63 -3.74 -7.87
N ASN A 113 -10.90 -3.58 -7.53
CA ASN A 113 -11.42 -2.39 -6.86
C ASN A 113 -11.78 -2.74 -5.42
N VAL A 114 -11.29 -1.99 -4.42
CA VAL A 114 -11.63 -2.18 -3.01
C VAL A 114 -12.63 -1.11 -2.57
N THR A 115 -13.78 -1.55 -2.08
CA THR A 115 -14.81 -0.67 -1.51
C THR A 115 -15.13 -1.07 -0.08
N ARG A 116 -15.41 -0.08 0.77
CA ARG A 116 -15.96 -0.26 2.11
C ARG A 116 -17.28 0.48 2.20
N ASP A 117 -18.34 -0.24 2.57
CA ASP A 117 -19.72 0.24 2.58
C ASP A 117 -20.03 1.03 1.28
N GLY A 118 -19.74 0.42 0.13
CA GLY A 118 -20.00 0.96 -1.20
C GLY A 118 -19.14 2.15 -1.65
N ILE A 119 -18.22 2.65 -0.81
CA ILE A 119 -17.29 3.73 -1.17
C ILE A 119 -15.91 3.15 -1.47
N ASN A 120 -15.26 3.61 -2.54
CA ASN A 120 -13.87 3.23 -2.84
C ASN A 120 -12.92 3.78 -1.77
N ILE A 121 -12.02 2.94 -1.26
CA ILE A 121 -11.05 3.27 -0.20
C ILE A 121 -9.59 3.10 -0.63
N MET A 122 -9.37 2.91 -1.93
CA MET A 122 -8.02 2.73 -2.49
C MET A 122 -7.33 4.07 -2.67
N ASP A 123 -6.00 4.05 -2.69
CA ASP A 123 -5.24 5.20 -3.16
C ASP A 123 -5.48 5.41 -4.67
N GLN A 124 -6.10 6.54 -5.03
CA GLN A 124 -6.43 6.87 -6.42
C GLN A 124 -5.24 7.40 -7.23
N THR A 125 -4.10 7.65 -6.58
CA THR A 125 -2.87 8.13 -7.22
C THR A 125 -1.88 6.99 -7.45
N ILE A 126 -1.70 6.12 -6.46
CA ILE A 126 -0.80 4.96 -6.51
C ILE A 126 -1.61 3.70 -6.22
N ASN A 127 -2.16 3.09 -7.28
CA ASN A 127 -2.95 1.88 -7.14
C ASN A 127 -2.05 0.64 -6.98
N LEU A 128 -2.02 0.10 -5.76
CA LEU A 128 -1.30 -1.11 -5.38
C LEU A 128 -2.20 -2.37 -5.36
N GLY A 129 -3.44 -2.29 -5.85
CA GLY A 129 -4.40 -3.39 -5.87
C GLY A 129 -5.21 -3.51 -4.60
N VAL A 130 -5.16 -4.68 -3.95
CA VAL A 130 -5.91 -4.94 -2.71
C VAL A 130 -5.25 -4.19 -1.56
N ASN A 131 -5.50 -2.90 -1.50
CA ASN A 131 -4.95 -2.00 -0.51
C ASN A 131 -5.98 -0.93 -0.12
N SER A 132 -5.86 -0.42 1.10
CA SER A 132 -6.64 0.67 1.66
C SER A 132 -5.70 1.77 2.17
N VAL A 133 -6.14 3.02 2.07
CA VAL A 133 -5.43 4.19 2.63
C VAL A 133 -5.54 4.33 4.15
N PHE A 134 -6.16 3.35 4.81
CA PHE A 134 -6.21 3.20 6.26
C PHE A 134 -6.31 1.71 6.58
N PHE A 135 -5.84 1.31 7.76
CA PHE A 135 -5.86 -0.06 8.23
C PHE A 135 -7.27 -0.64 8.29
N THR A 136 -7.48 -1.90 7.89
CA THR A 136 -8.82 -2.51 7.97
C THR A 136 -8.88 -3.49 9.14
N SER A 137 -9.18 -3.01 10.34
CA SER A 137 -9.26 -3.86 11.53
C SER A 137 -10.29 -4.98 11.38
N VAL A 138 -9.92 -6.20 11.76
CA VAL A 138 -10.83 -7.36 11.86
C VAL A 138 -12.07 -7.08 12.73
N ASP A 139 -11.92 -6.29 13.79
CA ASP A 139 -13.02 -5.95 14.71
C ASP A 139 -13.93 -4.83 14.20
N SER A 140 -13.59 -4.20 13.07
CA SER A 140 -14.46 -3.25 12.35
C SER A 140 -15.26 -3.88 11.21
N VAL A 141 -14.85 -5.07 10.74
CA VAL A 141 -15.42 -5.71 9.54
C VAL A 141 -16.32 -6.89 9.90
N SER A 142 -17.54 -6.91 9.38
CA SER A 142 -18.43 -8.08 9.50
C SER A 142 -18.30 -9.06 8.34
N GLU A 143 -17.97 -8.57 7.14
CA GLU A 143 -17.92 -9.40 5.94
C GLU A 143 -16.96 -8.81 4.90
N VAL A 144 -16.18 -9.68 4.26
CA VAL A 144 -15.39 -9.34 3.06
C VAL A 144 -15.84 -10.24 1.91
N ARG A 145 -16.31 -9.64 0.82
CA ARG A 145 -16.64 -10.35 -0.41
C ARG A 145 -15.64 -10.05 -1.49
N VAL A 146 -15.11 -11.09 -2.12
CA VAL A 146 -14.16 -10.99 -3.22
C VAL A 146 -14.81 -11.55 -4.48
N ILE A 147 -14.80 -10.77 -5.56
CA ILE A 147 -15.32 -11.12 -6.87
C ILE A 147 -14.15 -11.11 -7.85
N THR A 148 -13.79 -12.29 -8.37
CA THR A 148 -12.58 -12.50 -9.16
C THR A 148 -12.83 -12.57 -10.67
N SER A 149 -14.06 -12.88 -11.10
CA SER A 149 -14.37 -13.01 -12.53
C SER A 149 -15.87 -13.03 -12.81
N PRO A 150 -16.34 -12.38 -13.89
CA PRO A 150 -16.36 -10.92 -14.04
C PRO A 150 -17.26 -10.25 -12.98
N ALA A 151 -16.88 -9.03 -12.55
CA ALA A 151 -17.73 -8.18 -11.74
C ALA A 151 -18.95 -7.69 -12.55
N ASP A 152 -20.13 -7.71 -11.94
CA ASP A 152 -21.35 -7.16 -12.55
C ASP A 152 -21.17 -5.65 -12.85
N ALA A 153 -21.76 -5.13 -13.93
CA ALA A 153 -21.56 -3.73 -14.36
C ALA A 153 -21.97 -2.70 -13.29
N GLU A 154 -22.85 -3.06 -12.35
CA GLU A 154 -23.26 -2.24 -11.21
C GLU A 154 -22.14 -1.94 -10.22
N LEU A 155 -21.08 -2.76 -10.23
CA LEU A 155 -19.93 -2.66 -9.33
C LEU A 155 -18.88 -1.66 -9.84
N GLY A 156 -19.03 -1.19 -11.08
CA GLY A 156 -18.29 -0.07 -11.62
C GLY A 156 -16.86 -0.41 -12.06
N ARG A 157 -15.86 0.22 -11.44
CA ARG A 157 -14.46 0.13 -11.88
C ARG A 157 -13.82 -1.18 -11.44
N GLY A 158 -12.95 -1.72 -12.29
CA GLY A 158 -12.15 -2.91 -12.00
C GLY A 158 -12.62 -4.13 -12.78
N SER A 159 -11.70 -5.07 -12.99
CA SER A 159 -11.99 -6.37 -13.60
C SER A 159 -12.48 -7.40 -12.55
N GLY A 160 -12.34 -7.05 -11.27
CA GLY A 160 -12.92 -7.73 -10.11
C GLY A 160 -13.08 -6.73 -8.96
N GLN A 161 -13.66 -7.18 -7.84
CA GLN A 161 -14.00 -6.30 -6.73
C GLN A 161 -13.82 -6.97 -5.37
N VAL A 162 -13.35 -6.20 -4.41
CA VAL A 162 -13.35 -6.51 -2.97
C VAL A 162 -14.34 -5.56 -2.31
N GLN A 163 -15.32 -6.11 -1.61
CA GLN A 163 -16.33 -5.34 -0.86
C GLN A 163 -16.18 -5.65 0.61
N ILE A 164 -16.10 -4.61 1.42
CA ILE A 164 -15.97 -4.68 2.87
C ILE A 164 -17.25 -4.09 3.47
N LEU A 165 -17.85 -4.83 4.40
CA LEU A 165 -18.98 -4.36 5.19
C LEU A 165 -18.50 -4.01 6.60
N THR A 166 -18.78 -2.79 7.05
CA THR A 166 -18.52 -2.41 8.44
C THR A 166 -19.53 -3.07 9.36
N ARG A 167 -19.06 -3.63 10.48
CA ARG A 167 -19.90 -4.29 11.47
C ARG A 167 -20.95 -3.32 12.05
N SER A 168 -22.20 -3.78 12.12
CA SER A 168 -23.34 -3.06 12.70
C SER A 168 -23.64 -3.59 14.12
N GLY A 169 -24.38 -2.81 14.91
CA GLY A 169 -24.82 -3.21 16.25
C GLY A 169 -26.12 -4.01 16.23
N THR A 170 -26.38 -4.75 17.31
CA THR A 170 -27.61 -5.56 17.48
C THR A 170 -28.47 -5.02 18.63
N ASN A 171 -29.59 -5.69 18.92
CA ASN A 171 -30.42 -5.37 20.09
C ASN A 171 -29.78 -5.76 21.43
N GLU A 172 -28.65 -6.46 21.39
CA GLU A 172 -27.87 -6.86 22.54
C GLU A 172 -26.54 -6.13 22.53
N PHE A 173 -25.98 -5.88 23.71
CA PHE A 173 -24.65 -5.31 23.81
C PHE A 173 -23.62 -6.41 23.59
N HIS A 174 -22.72 -6.21 22.64
CA HIS A 174 -21.55 -7.04 22.44
C HIS A 174 -20.29 -6.19 22.52
N GLY A 175 -19.21 -6.77 23.02
CA GLY A 175 -17.94 -6.07 23.11
C GLY A 175 -16.78 -7.03 23.29
N SER A 176 -15.59 -6.53 23.01
CA SER A 176 -14.34 -7.26 23.16
C SER A 176 -13.23 -6.28 23.57
N ILE A 177 -12.24 -6.80 24.29
CA ILE A 177 -10.97 -6.13 24.55
C ILE A 177 -9.90 -7.13 24.14
N PHE A 178 -8.86 -6.67 23.45
CA PHE A 178 -7.79 -7.52 22.96
C PHE A 178 -6.43 -6.84 23.06
N GLU A 179 -5.38 -7.65 23.14
CA GLU A 179 -3.97 -7.27 23.11
C GLU A 179 -3.21 -8.37 22.38
N LEU A 180 -2.40 -7.99 21.40
CA LEU A 180 -1.49 -8.85 20.67
C LEU A 180 -0.08 -8.33 20.91
N HIS A 181 0.75 -9.20 21.46
CA HIS A 181 2.14 -8.89 21.78
C HIS A 181 3.07 -9.73 20.90
N HIS A 182 3.87 -9.06 20.08
CA HIS A 182 4.96 -9.69 19.35
C HIS A 182 6.27 -9.09 19.81
N ASN A 183 7.25 -9.94 20.10
CA ASN A 183 8.58 -9.46 20.45
C ASN A 183 9.66 -10.38 19.91
N SER A 184 10.88 -9.85 19.90
CA SER A 184 12.05 -10.62 19.53
C SER A 184 12.21 -11.85 20.43
N VAL A 185 11.98 -11.79 21.74
CA VAL A 185 12.19 -12.93 22.65
C VAL A 185 11.39 -14.19 22.27
N LEU A 186 10.13 -14.01 21.85
CA LEU A 186 9.20 -15.09 21.51
C LEU A 186 9.32 -15.52 20.04
N ASN A 187 9.64 -14.59 19.14
CA ASN A 187 9.75 -14.90 17.71
C ASN A 187 11.05 -15.65 17.41
N ALA A 188 11.11 -16.39 16.31
CA ALA A 188 12.38 -16.96 15.81
C ALA A 188 13.23 -15.89 15.11
N ASN A 189 14.52 -16.17 14.90
CA ASN A 189 15.36 -15.36 14.00
C ASN A 189 15.15 -15.81 12.55
N GLU A 190 15.48 -14.94 11.58
CA GLU A 190 15.43 -15.30 10.17
C GLU A 190 16.44 -16.41 9.84
N TRP A 191 16.09 -17.30 8.91
CA TRP A 191 16.97 -18.39 8.48
C TRP A 191 18.33 -17.87 7.99
N ALA A 192 18.30 -16.82 7.16
CA ALA A 192 19.51 -16.22 6.60
C ALA A 192 20.40 -15.61 7.69
N PHE A 193 19.80 -15.00 8.72
CA PHE A 193 20.55 -14.43 9.83
C PHE A 193 21.17 -15.52 10.70
N ASN A 194 20.46 -16.61 10.97
CA ASN A 194 21.04 -17.78 11.65
C ASN A 194 22.20 -18.39 10.86
N TRP A 195 22.05 -18.51 9.53
CA TRP A 195 23.09 -19.01 8.65
C TRP A 195 24.35 -18.13 8.67
N LEU A 196 24.17 -16.80 8.71
CA LEU A 196 25.25 -15.82 8.73
C LEU A 196 25.77 -15.50 10.15
N GLY A 197 25.20 -16.10 11.21
CA GLY A 197 25.54 -15.77 12.59
C GLY A 197 25.15 -14.35 13.00
N ILE A 198 24.21 -13.72 12.29
CA ILE A 198 23.70 -12.37 12.57
C ILE A 198 22.63 -12.47 13.66
N PRO A 199 22.76 -11.70 14.76
CA PRO A 199 21.74 -11.68 15.80
C PRO A 199 20.45 -11.06 15.25
N ARG A 200 19.31 -11.54 15.77
CA ARG A 200 18.00 -10.98 15.45
C ARG A 200 17.91 -9.52 15.88
N ASP A 201 17.32 -8.68 15.05
CA ASP A 201 17.06 -7.29 15.39
C ASP A 201 15.96 -7.17 16.47
N PRO A 202 16.12 -6.28 17.47
CA PRO A 202 15.12 -6.09 18.50
C PRO A 202 13.80 -5.52 17.94
N LEU A 203 12.71 -6.26 18.19
CA LEU A 203 11.33 -5.84 17.92
C LEU A 203 10.50 -5.97 19.18
N THR A 204 9.62 -4.99 19.41
CA THR A 204 8.49 -5.10 20.32
C THR A 204 7.29 -4.41 19.67
N SER A 205 6.22 -5.15 19.47
CA SER A 205 4.97 -4.70 18.88
C SER A 205 3.84 -5.03 19.83
N ASN A 206 3.02 -4.03 20.13
CA ASN A 206 1.81 -4.16 20.94
C ASN A 206 0.65 -3.61 20.14
N GLN A 207 -0.33 -4.46 19.84
CA GLN A 207 -1.54 -4.08 19.13
C GLN A 207 -2.74 -4.39 20.01
N PHE A 208 -3.49 -3.35 20.35
CA PHE A 208 -4.53 -3.45 21.37
C PHE A 208 -5.74 -2.64 20.99
N GLY A 209 -6.89 -3.02 21.53
CA GLY A 209 -8.11 -2.33 21.23
C GLY A 209 -9.28 -2.79 22.05
N ALA A 210 -10.37 -2.07 21.88
CA ALA A 210 -11.65 -2.39 22.47
C ALA A 210 -12.75 -2.08 21.47
N ARG A 211 -13.71 -3.00 21.36
CA ARG A 211 -14.91 -2.85 20.54
C ARG A 211 -16.15 -2.89 21.44
N LEU A 212 -17.14 -2.10 21.07
CA LEU A 212 -18.46 -2.10 21.69
C LEU A 212 -19.52 -1.83 20.62
N ASP A 213 -20.56 -2.65 20.62
CA ASP A 213 -21.74 -2.47 19.77
C ASP A 213 -23.01 -2.82 20.53
N GLY A 214 -24.14 -2.32 20.04
CA GLY A 214 -25.45 -2.57 20.62
C GLY A 214 -26.47 -1.49 20.30
N PRO A 215 -27.60 -1.46 21.01
CA PRO A 215 -28.67 -0.52 20.75
C PRO A 215 -28.45 0.81 21.49
N ILE A 216 -28.68 1.94 20.80
CA ILE A 216 -28.98 3.22 21.44
C ILE A 216 -30.49 3.28 21.75
N ASP A 217 -31.31 2.89 20.77
CA ASP A 217 -32.76 2.71 20.92
C ASP A 217 -33.12 1.34 20.34
N ARG A 218 -33.64 0.44 21.18
CA ARG A 218 -33.91 -0.95 20.79
C ARG A 218 -34.84 -0.98 19.58
N ASN A 219 -34.53 -1.85 18.62
CA ASN A 219 -35.23 -2.00 17.35
C ASN A 219 -35.22 -0.78 16.41
N LYS A 220 -34.47 0.29 16.73
CA LYS A 220 -34.42 1.50 15.90
C LYS A 220 -33.01 2.01 15.63
N THR A 221 -32.21 2.21 16.66
CA THR A 221 -30.90 2.85 16.54
C THR A 221 -29.84 1.96 17.15
N PHE A 222 -28.82 1.65 16.37
CA PHE A 222 -27.74 0.75 16.73
C PHE A 222 -26.40 1.42 16.46
N PHE A 223 -25.41 1.13 17.29
CA PHE A 223 -24.07 1.64 17.13
C PHE A 223 -23.04 0.51 17.14
N HIS A 224 -21.92 0.78 16.50
CA HIS A 224 -20.67 0.05 16.64
C HIS A 224 -19.54 1.07 16.82
N MET A 225 -18.63 0.80 17.74
CA MET A 225 -17.45 1.61 17.99
C MET A 225 -16.25 0.70 18.25
N LEU A 226 -15.12 1.05 17.66
CA LEU A 226 -13.83 0.41 17.84
C LEU A 226 -12.77 1.50 18.08
N TYR A 227 -11.89 1.24 19.04
CA TYR A 227 -10.58 1.87 19.09
C TYR A 227 -9.52 0.80 18.97
N GLU A 228 -8.53 1.03 18.11
CA GLU A 228 -7.37 0.15 17.96
C GLU A 228 -6.08 0.96 17.88
N GLY A 229 -5.08 0.54 18.64
CA GLY A 229 -3.75 1.13 18.69
C GLY A 229 -2.67 0.11 18.35
N LEU A 230 -1.68 0.54 17.56
CA LEU A 230 -0.44 -0.20 17.33
C LEU A 230 0.72 0.61 17.93
N ARG A 231 1.60 -0.05 18.66
CA ARG A 231 2.85 0.50 19.19
C ARG A 231 3.99 -0.43 18.84
N GLU A 232 4.68 -0.09 17.77
CA GLU A 232 5.79 -0.87 17.26
C GLU A 232 7.12 -0.15 17.50
N ARG A 233 8.11 -0.90 18.00
CA ARG A 233 9.45 -0.42 18.33
C ARG A 233 10.49 -1.30 17.64
N PRO A 234 10.51 -1.32 16.29
CA PRO A 234 11.52 -2.06 15.57
C PRO A 234 12.84 -1.29 15.63
N HIS A 235 13.90 -2.06 15.46
CA HIS A 235 15.22 -1.56 15.20
C HIS A 235 15.61 -1.96 13.78
N GLU A 236 16.04 -0.99 12.99
CA GLU A 236 16.43 -1.21 11.61
C GLU A 236 17.93 -1.04 11.47
N ARG A 237 18.59 -1.99 10.81
CA ARG A 237 20.00 -1.85 10.44
C ARG A 237 20.08 -0.92 9.23
N VAL A 238 20.63 0.27 9.44
CA VAL A 238 20.79 1.29 8.40
C VAL A 238 22.27 1.45 8.09
N THR A 239 22.61 1.48 6.80
CA THR A 239 23.96 1.78 6.33
C THR A 239 23.94 3.08 5.54
N ALA A 240 24.66 4.09 6.02
CA ALA A 240 24.89 5.33 5.30
C ALA A 240 26.29 5.33 4.66
N THR A 241 26.41 5.82 3.43
CA THR A 241 27.71 6.03 2.81
C THR A 241 28.37 7.28 3.40
N VAL A 242 29.56 7.10 3.99
CA VAL A 242 30.34 8.15 4.65
C VAL A 242 31.74 8.26 4.06
N LEU A 243 32.38 9.41 4.25
CA LEU A 243 33.76 9.63 3.82
C LEU A 243 34.75 8.97 4.79
N THR A 244 35.73 8.29 4.20
CA THR A 244 36.90 7.75 4.89
C THR A 244 37.76 8.87 5.49
N PRO A 245 38.63 8.58 6.49
CA PRO A 245 39.48 9.60 7.11
C PRO A 245 40.28 10.44 6.11
N GLN A 246 40.81 9.81 5.06
CA GLN A 246 41.62 10.50 4.03
C GLN A 246 40.74 11.40 3.15
N ALA A 247 39.58 10.91 2.71
CA ALA A 247 38.68 11.68 1.86
C ALA A 247 38.12 12.93 2.59
N ARG A 248 37.92 12.86 3.92
CA ARG A 248 37.55 14.03 4.74
C ARG A 248 38.60 15.14 4.72
N LEU A 249 39.87 14.80 4.52
CA LEU A 249 40.97 15.74 4.37
C LEU A 249 41.15 16.21 2.91
N GLY A 250 40.24 15.81 2.00
CA GLY A 250 40.35 16.08 0.57
C GLY A 250 41.34 15.17 -0.17
N ILE A 251 41.81 14.10 0.48
CA ILE A 251 42.77 13.15 -0.08
C ILE A 251 42.01 11.95 -0.65
N PHE A 252 41.83 11.92 -1.96
CA PHE A 252 41.13 10.85 -2.66
C PHE A 252 42.13 9.84 -3.21
N ARG A 253 41.92 8.56 -2.90
CA ARG A 253 42.78 7.43 -3.19
C ARG A 253 42.20 6.56 -4.30
N PHE A 254 43.06 6.02 -5.15
CA PHE A 254 42.68 5.13 -6.25
C PHE A 254 43.85 4.25 -6.70
N PHE A 255 43.54 3.14 -7.36
CA PHE A 255 44.53 2.34 -8.08
C PHE A 255 44.47 2.67 -9.58
N PRO A 256 45.57 3.09 -10.22
CA PRO A 256 45.58 3.31 -11.67
C PRO A 256 45.10 2.08 -12.44
N GLY A 257 44.25 2.28 -13.44
CA GLY A 257 43.73 1.19 -14.29
C GLY A 257 42.66 0.32 -13.65
N ALA A 258 42.20 0.62 -12.44
CA ALA A 258 41.11 -0.09 -11.77
C ALA A 258 40.06 0.89 -11.20
N LEU A 259 38.80 0.46 -11.15
CA LEU A 259 37.74 1.19 -10.45
C LEU A 259 37.79 0.84 -8.97
N ASN A 260 37.58 1.83 -8.11
CA ASN A 260 37.44 1.61 -6.68
C ASN A 260 36.20 0.74 -6.41
N SER A 261 36.35 -0.17 -5.45
CA SER A 261 35.30 -1.12 -5.09
C SER A 261 35.40 -1.53 -3.62
N ASN A 262 34.23 -1.81 -3.04
CA ASN A 262 34.08 -2.26 -1.67
C ASN A 262 34.69 -3.65 -1.44
N ALA A 263 34.71 -4.09 -0.19
CA ALA A 263 35.36 -5.32 0.24
C ALA A 263 34.68 -6.62 -0.25
N ASP A 264 33.40 -6.59 -0.59
CA ASP A 264 32.65 -7.76 -1.07
C ASP A 264 32.62 -7.86 -2.61
N ALA A 265 33.18 -6.86 -3.29
CA ALA A 265 33.23 -6.85 -4.74
C ALA A 265 34.15 -7.96 -5.28
N PRO A 266 33.91 -8.49 -6.49
CA PRO A 266 34.79 -9.47 -7.13
C PRO A 266 36.24 -8.98 -7.31
N ASN A 267 36.44 -7.66 -7.36
CA ASN A 267 37.73 -7.01 -7.48
C ASN A 267 37.87 -5.89 -6.44
N PRO A 268 38.10 -6.22 -5.17
CA PRO A 268 38.01 -5.27 -4.07
C PRO A 268 39.24 -4.36 -4.04
N THR A 269 39.05 -3.11 -3.61
CA THR A 269 40.15 -2.16 -3.39
C THR A 269 40.51 -1.96 -1.93
N VAL A 270 39.75 -2.59 -1.04
CA VAL A 270 39.96 -2.64 0.40
C VAL A 270 39.60 -4.02 0.95
N ASP A 271 40.18 -4.40 2.08
CA ASP A 271 39.70 -5.53 2.87
C ASP A 271 38.52 -5.12 3.79
N LEU A 272 37.97 -6.09 4.52
CA LEU A 272 36.87 -5.84 5.48
C LEU A 272 37.26 -4.90 6.63
N ALA A 273 38.55 -4.71 6.90
CA ALA A 273 39.07 -3.79 7.91
C ALA A 273 39.37 -2.39 7.33
N GLY A 274 39.17 -2.19 6.03
CA GLY A 274 39.41 -0.92 5.34
C GLY A 274 40.85 -0.68 4.89
N ASN A 275 41.71 -1.69 4.97
CA ASN A 275 43.09 -1.59 4.47
C ASN A 275 43.08 -1.67 2.94
N PRO A 276 43.82 -0.81 2.22
CA PRO A 276 43.91 -0.90 0.78
C PRO A 276 44.43 -2.25 0.31
N VAL A 277 43.70 -2.89 -0.60
CA VAL A 277 44.09 -4.12 -1.29
C VAL A 277 44.23 -3.80 -2.76
N ARG A 278 45.33 -4.22 -3.38
CA ARG A 278 45.54 -3.97 -4.81
C ARG A 278 44.57 -4.84 -5.63
N PRO A 279 43.64 -4.24 -6.40
CA PRO A 279 42.72 -4.99 -7.22
C PRO A 279 43.46 -5.66 -8.39
N ALA A 280 42.95 -6.79 -8.84
CA ALA A 280 43.36 -7.43 -10.09
C ALA A 280 43.18 -6.44 -11.26
N GLY A 281 44.21 -6.33 -12.11
CA GLY A 281 44.20 -5.42 -13.26
C GLY A 281 44.64 -3.97 -12.97
N ALA A 282 44.97 -3.61 -11.72
CA ALA A 282 45.61 -2.31 -11.45
C ALA A 282 46.96 -2.20 -12.17
N THR A 283 47.13 -1.14 -12.96
CA THR A 283 48.35 -0.84 -13.72
C THR A 283 49.44 -0.17 -12.88
N GLY A 284 49.13 0.22 -11.64
CA GLY A 284 50.09 0.79 -10.70
C GLY A 284 49.69 0.62 -9.24
N ASP A 285 50.57 1.06 -8.35
CA ASP A 285 50.33 1.07 -6.90
C ASP A 285 49.29 2.13 -6.51
N LEU A 286 48.83 2.08 -5.26
CA LEU A 286 47.89 3.04 -4.69
C LEU A 286 48.41 4.47 -4.87
N ARG A 287 47.60 5.30 -5.51
CA ARG A 287 47.84 6.74 -5.67
C ARG A 287 46.80 7.54 -4.90
N SER A 288 47.12 8.81 -4.66
CA SER A 288 46.20 9.76 -4.07
C SER A 288 46.31 11.13 -4.72
N ILE A 289 45.19 11.85 -4.81
CA ILE A 289 45.14 13.26 -5.19
C ILE A 289 44.58 14.03 -4.00
N ASN A 290 45.28 15.10 -3.61
CA ASN A 290 44.78 16.06 -2.63
C ASN A 290 44.16 17.25 -3.36
N VAL A 291 42.83 17.36 -3.32
CA VAL A 291 42.09 18.41 -4.05
C VAL A 291 42.48 19.81 -3.61
N PHE A 292 42.84 20.00 -2.34
CA PHE A 292 43.27 21.29 -1.80
C PHE A 292 44.70 21.65 -2.21
N ALA A 293 45.54 20.66 -2.48
CA ALA A 293 46.87 20.89 -3.06
C ALA A 293 46.81 21.13 -4.57
N SER A 294 45.77 20.60 -5.25
CA SER A 294 45.59 20.73 -6.70
C SER A 294 44.90 22.03 -7.13
N ASP A 295 44.13 22.68 -6.25
CA ASP A 295 43.48 23.95 -6.54
C ASP A 295 44.10 25.10 -5.72
N ALA A 296 45.02 25.83 -6.35
CA ALA A 296 45.68 26.98 -5.74
C ALA A 296 44.71 28.09 -5.31
N SER A 297 43.51 28.16 -5.91
CA SER A 297 42.49 29.16 -5.54
C SER A 297 41.69 28.75 -4.30
N ARG A 298 41.68 27.46 -3.97
CA ARG A 298 40.95 26.87 -2.83
C ARG A 298 41.86 25.91 -2.05
N PRO A 299 42.88 26.44 -1.33
CA PRO A 299 43.91 25.63 -0.70
C PRO A 299 43.46 24.91 0.59
N ALA A 300 42.19 25.05 0.98
CA ALA A 300 41.63 24.43 2.17
C ALA A 300 40.12 24.24 2.00
N MET A 301 39.52 23.46 2.90
CA MET A 301 38.08 23.44 3.08
C MET A 301 37.51 24.85 3.26
N ASP A 302 36.21 24.96 3.01
CA ASP A 302 35.47 26.19 3.20
C ASP A 302 35.82 26.89 4.53
N ARG A 303 36.02 28.21 4.45
CA ARG A 303 36.43 29.02 5.60
C ARG A 303 35.28 29.37 6.52
N THR A 304 34.02 29.19 6.09
CA THR A 304 32.87 29.49 6.93
C THR A 304 32.65 28.45 8.04
N GLY A 305 33.41 27.34 8.05
CA GLY A 305 33.30 26.28 9.06
C GLY A 305 32.19 25.27 8.76
N LEU A 306 31.45 25.51 7.67
CA LEU A 306 30.32 24.71 7.23
C LEU A 306 30.69 23.26 6.93
N VAL A 307 31.63 23.07 6.01
CA VAL A 307 32.02 21.73 5.54
C VAL A 307 32.59 20.94 6.71
N GLN A 308 33.38 21.59 7.58
CA GLN A 308 33.90 21.00 8.80
C GLN A 308 32.76 20.58 9.75
N GLY A 309 31.70 21.38 9.87
CA GLY A 309 30.51 21.03 10.65
C GLY A 309 29.80 19.78 10.12
N ILE A 310 29.60 19.69 8.81
CA ILE A 310 28.99 18.51 8.15
C ILE A 310 29.86 17.27 8.36
N LEU A 311 31.17 17.38 8.14
CA LEU A 311 32.10 16.27 8.33
C LEU A 311 32.22 15.82 9.79
N LYS A 312 31.99 16.72 10.75
CA LYS A 312 31.95 16.40 12.18
C LYS A 312 30.69 15.60 12.55
N ALA A 313 29.55 15.91 11.94
CA ALA A 313 28.30 15.15 12.14
C ALA A 313 28.33 13.78 11.44
N MET A 314 29.13 13.64 10.38
CA MET A 314 29.34 12.37 9.69
C MET A 314 30.25 11.44 10.51
N PRO A 315 29.83 10.21 10.87
CA PRO A 315 30.66 9.23 11.55
C PRO A 315 31.67 8.58 10.61
N LEU A 316 32.81 8.14 11.14
CA LEU A 316 33.81 7.41 10.35
C LEU A 316 33.26 6.03 9.96
N PRO A 317 33.66 5.48 8.80
CA PRO A 317 33.17 4.18 8.36
C PRO A 317 33.44 3.07 9.38
N ASN A 318 32.48 2.15 9.51
CA ASN A 318 32.63 0.90 10.28
C ASN A 318 32.23 -0.34 9.46
N ASP A 319 31.83 -0.17 8.19
CA ASP A 319 31.50 -1.24 7.25
C ASP A 319 32.06 -0.94 5.85
N TYR A 320 33.05 -1.71 5.42
CA TYR A 320 33.70 -1.53 4.11
C TYR A 320 33.02 -2.32 2.97
N ARG A 321 31.83 -2.87 3.21
CA ARG A 321 31.00 -3.55 2.19
C ARG A 321 30.14 -2.61 1.36
N ALA A 322 30.04 -1.34 1.76
CA ALA A 322 29.35 -0.28 1.01
C ALA A 322 30.34 0.78 0.51
N GLY A 323 29.89 1.64 -0.42
CA GLY A 323 30.72 2.68 -1.02
C GLY A 323 31.77 2.15 -2.00
N ASP A 324 32.81 2.95 -2.24
CA ASP A 324 33.95 2.61 -3.11
C ASP A 324 35.13 1.99 -2.33
N GLY A 325 35.01 1.81 -1.02
CA GLY A 325 36.00 1.24 -0.12
C GLY A 325 37.12 2.21 0.26
N LEU A 326 37.74 2.88 -0.72
CA LEU A 326 38.92 3.73 -0.49
C LEU A 326 38.60 5.18 -0.09
N ASN A 327 37.53 5.78 -0.61
CA ASN A 327 37.19 7.19 -0.36
C ASN A 327 35.90 7.33 0.44
N THR A 328 34.97 6.44 0.17
CA THR A 328 33.67 6.29 0.78
C THR A 328 33.52 4.86 1.26
N ALA A 329 32.92 4.68 2.42
CA ALA A 329 32.58 3.38 2.94
C ALA A 329 31.28 3.48 3.74
N GLY A 330 30.72 2.34 4.14
CA GLY A 330 29.52 2.27 4.95
C GLY A 330 29.78 2.66 6.40
N TYR A 331 28.81 3.35 6.98
CA TYR A 331 28.60 3.39 8.41
C TYR A 331 27.26 2.74 8.72
N THR A 332 27.30 1.59 9.38
CA THR A 332 26.15 0.80 9.75
C THR A 332 25.85 0.97 11.23
N TRP A 333 24.61 1.28 11.55
CA TRP A 333 24.12 1.32 12.92
C TRP A 333 22.71 0.75 13.01
N LEU A 334 22.29 0.52 14.25
CA LEU A 334 20.94 0.08 14.56
C LEU A 334 20.09 1.31 14.90
N ARG A 335 19.16 1.68 14.01
CA ARG A 335 18.27 2.83 14.15
C ARG A 335 16.96 2.41 14.82
N HIS A 336 16.54 3.15 15.84
CA HIS A 336 15.20 2.99 16.41
C HIS A 336 14.16 3.60 15.46
N ALA A 337 13.22 2.79 14.96
CA ALA A 337 12.29 3.17 13.89
C ALA A 337 10.82 2.99 14.30
N PRO A 338 10.32 3.73 15.30
CA PRO A 338 9.00 3.48 15.86
C PRO A 338 7.89 3.69 14.82
N ASP A 339 6.88 2.81 14.85
CA ASP A 339 5.62 2.98 14.13
C ASP A 339 4.47 2.97 15.13
N ASN A 340 3.63 3.99 15.11
CA ASN A 340 2.47 4.10 15.98
C ASN A 340 1.24 4.41 15.16
N ARG A 341 0.24 3.53 15.22
CA ARG A 341 -1.08 3.75 14.64
C ARG A 341 -2.12 3.92 15.74
N ASN A 342 -3.07 4.81 15.51
CA ASN A 342 -4.31 4.88 16.27
C ASN A 342 -5.45 4.98 15.27
N GLN A 343 -6.44 4.12 15.45
CA GLN A 343 -7.63 4.09 14.64
C GLN A 343 -8.87 4.15 15.53
N ILE A 344 -9.83 4.95 15.12
CA ILE A 344 -11.20 4.95 15.64
C ILE A 344 -12.10 4.60 14.48
N ASP A 345 -12.96 3.61 14.68
CA ASP A 345 -13.99 3.22 13.72
C ASP A 345 -15.35 3.28 14.39
N THR A 346 -16.34 3.81 13.68
CA THR A 346 -17.70 3.96 14.19
C THR A 346 -18.71 3.71 13.09
N ARG A 347 -19.82 3.07 13.45
CA ARG A 347 -21.00 2.94 12.61
C ARG A 347 -22.24 3.25 13.43
N LEU A 348 -23.19 3.94 12.80
CA LEU A 348 -24.51 4.23 13.33
C LEU A 348 -25.55 3.79 12.29
N ASP A 349 -26.44 2.89 12.69
CA ASP A 349 -27.59 2.48 11.88
C ASP A 349 -28.87 2.98 12.56
N HIS A 350 -29.75 3.61 11.79
CA HIS A 350 -31.01 4.15 12.27
C HIS A 350 -32.17 3.82 11.33
N TRP A 351 -33.17 3.12 11.85
CA TRP A 351 -34.44 2.86 11.20
C TRP A 351 -35.47 3.90 11.67
N PHE A 352 -35.77 4.87 10.81
CA PHE A 352 -36.86 5.83 11.07
C PHE A 352 -38.22 5.12 11.10
N ASN A 353 -38.34 4.07 10.29
CA ASN A 353 -39.46 3.14 10.20
C ASN A 353 -39.00 1.91 9.38
N PRO A 354 -39.81 0.84 9.25
CA PRO A 354 -39.42 -0.35 8.49
C PRO A 354 -39.10 -0.11 7.00
N LYS A 355 -39.41 1.08 6.46
CA LYS A 355 -39.17 1.45 5.06
C LYS A 355 -37.96 2.36 4.87
N ASN A 356 -37.47 3.04 5.91
CA ASN A 356 -36.43 4.06 5.79
C ASN A 356 -35.30 3.76 6.78
N HIS A 357 -34.13 3.44 6.25
CA HIS A 357 -32.93 3.09 7.00
C HIS A 357 -31.77 4.00 6.59
N LEU A 358 -31.09 4.54 7.59
CA LEU A 358 -29.89 5.36 7.44
C LEU A 358 -28.71 4.62 8.07
N ALA A 359 -27.61 4.51 7.36
CA ALA A 359 -26.33 4.08 7.92
C ALA A 359 -25.28 5.17 7.73
N PHE A 360 -24.50 5.41 8.78
CA PHE A 360 -23.36 6.33 8.78
C PHE A 360 -22.15 5.59 9.33
N VAL A 361 -21.02 5.67 8.62
CA VAL A 361 -19.73 5.10 9.02
C VAL A 361 -18.71 6.22 9.06
N PHE A 362 -17.87 6.22 10.09
CA PHE A 362 -16.76 7.14 10.23
C PHE A 362 -15.52 6.42 10.74
N THR A 363 -14.40 6.61 10.06
CA THR A 363 -13.09 6.11 10.44
C THR A 363 -12.11 7.27 10.51
N ARG A 364 -11.31 7.31 11.58
CA ARG A 364 -10.17 8.20 11.69
C ARG A 364 -8.94 7.40 12.07
N GLU A 365 -7.89 7.56 11.28
CA GLU A 365 -6.60 6.96 11.53
C GLU A 365 -5.51 8.01 11.60
N THR A 366 -4.58 7.83 12.54
CA THR A 366 -3.33 8.56 12.61
C THR A 366 -2.19 7.58 12.74
N THR A 367 -1.20 7.70 11.87
CA THR A 367 0.01 6.90 11.88
C THR A 367 1.22 7.83 11.96
N ASP A 368 2.12 7.52 12.88
CA ASP A 368 3.39 8.21 13.08
C ASP A 368 4.51 7.20 13.01
N SER A 369 5.31 7.28 11.95
CA SER A 369 6.42 6.38 11.66
C SER A 369 7.70 7.16 11.33
N VAL A 370 8.81 6.46 11.11
CA VAL A 370 10.02 7.09 10.55
C VAL A 370 9.81 7.53 9.09
N ASN A 371 10.57 8.51 8.66
CA ASN A 371 10.64 8.98 7.28
C ASN A 371 11.56 8.09 6.45
N SER A 372 10.95 7.25 5.61
CA SER A 372 11.67 6.42 4.65
C SER A 372 12.19 7.18 3.43
N PHE A 373 11.72 8.41 3.17
CA PHE A 373 12.17 9.23 2.03
C PHE A 373 13.40 10.09 2.35
N LEU A 374 13.44 10.66 3.55
CA LEU A 374 14.57 11.46 4.06
C LEU A 374 14.95 10.95 5.46
N PRO A 375 15.48 9.72 5.54
CA PRO A 375 15.79 9.10 6.82
C PRO A 375 16.90 9.86 7.54
N GLN A 376 16.92 9.70 8.87
CA GLN A 376 18.06 10.04 9.72
C GLN A 376 19.34 9.52 9.05
N GLN A 377 20.23 10.45 8.69
CA GLN A 377 21.44 10.11 7.95
C GLN A 377 22.52 9.49 8.84
N TYR A 378 22.59 9.91 10.11
CA TYR A 378 23.59 9.45 11.10
C TYR A 378 22.95 9.30 12.48
N PRO A 379 23.48 8.47 13.40
CA PRO A 379 22.87 8.20 14.72
C PRO A 379 22.57 9.45 15.54
N ASP A 380 23.44 10.46 15.47
CA ASP A 380 23.32 11.72 16.22
C ASP A 380 22.51 12.78 15.46
N SER A 381 22.03 12.47 14.26
CA SER A 381 21.12 13.36 13.54
C SER A 381 19.75 13.34 14.21
N PRO A 382 19.01 14.45 14.18
CA PRO A 382 17.64 14.49 14.71
C PRO A 382 16.76 13.42 14.05
N PRO A 383 15.78 12.87 14.79
CA PRO A 383 14.88 11.88 14.25
C PRO A 383 14.01 12.50 13.16
N ASP A 384 13.86 11.76 12.09
CA ASP A 384 12.89 11.99 11.04
C ASP A 384 11.52 11.40 11.41
N ARG A 385 10.45 11.92 10.79
CA ARG A 385 9.10 11.41 11.03
C ARG A 385 8.22 11.53 9.79
N THR A 386 7.41 10.53 9.56
CA THR A 386 6.24 10.61 8.68
C THR A 386 5.00 10.65 9.54
N ALA A 387 4.09 11.58 9.25
CA ALA A 387 2.77 11.60 9.87
C ALA A 387 1.71 11.45 8.80
N PHE A 388 0.89 10.42 8.94
CA PHE A 388 -0.21 10.10 8.05
C PHE A 388 -1.53 10.20 8.81
N HIS A 389 -2.47 10.95 8.27
CA HIS A 389 -3.77 11.17 8.87
C HIS A 389 -4.85 10.88 7.83
N THR A 390 -5.66 9.87 8.08
CA THR A 390 -6.76 9.52 7.18
C THR A 390 -8.09 9.67 7.90
N THR A 391 -9.05 10.28 7.22
CA THR A 391 -10.46 10.32 7.63
C THR A 391 -11.30 9.75 6.52
N PHE A 392 -12.21 8.86 6.86
CA PHE A 392 -13.18 8.26 5.96
C PHE A 392 -14.57 8.44 6.56
N TYR A 393 -15.54 8.76 5.72
CA TYR A 393 -16.93 8.65 6.10
C TYR A 393 -17.78 8.15 4.93
N SER A 394 -18.81 7.39 5.27
CA SER A 394 -19.82 6.89 4.34
C SER A 394 -21.20 7.13 4.93
N LEU A 395 -22.14 7.53 4.09
CA LEU A 395 -23.53 7.76 4.40
C LEU A 395 -24.36 6.99 3.37
N SER A 396 -25.28 6.15 3.83
CA SER A 396 -26.27 5.51 2.96
C SER A 396 -27.67 5.68 3.52
N LEU A 397 -28.61 6.07 2.67
CA LEU A 397 -30.04 6.17 2.97
C LEU A 397 -30.82 5.27 2.02
N THR A 398 -31.49 4.27 2.56
CA THR A 398 -32.35 3.34 1.82
C THR A 398 -33.81 3.58 2.18
N SER A 399 -34.63 3.88 1.17
CA SER A 399 -36.04 4.23 1.32
C SER A 399 -36.91 3.38 0.39
N THR A 400 -37.75 2.52 0.98
CA THR A 400 -38.81 1.80 0.27
C THR A 400 -40.03 2.70 0.12
N LEU A 401 -40.11 3.40 -1.01
CA LEU A 401 -41.14 4.41 -1.27
C LEU A 401 -42.51 3.74 -1.48
N ASN A 402 -42.55 2.61 -2.17
CA ASN A 402 -43.74 1.76 -2.32
C ASN A 402 -43.33 0.30 -2.62
N SER A 403 -44.30 -0.59 -2.84
CA SER A 403 -44.06 -2.02 -3.09
C SER A 403 -43.30 -2.34 -4.38
N ARG A 404 -42.99 -1.34 -5.21
CA ARG A 404 -42.31 -1.49 -6.50
C ARG A 404 -41.11 -0.55 -6.66
N LEU A 405 -40.81 0.29 -5.67
CA LEU A 405 -39.77 1.31 -5.76
C LEU A 405 -38.99 1.41 -4.46
N VAL A 406 -37.70 1.04 -4.54
CA VAL A 406 -36.70 1.28 -3.52
C VAL A 406 -35.73 2.32 -4.06
N ASN A 407 -35.42 3.32 -3.24
CA ASN A 407 -34.38 4.31 -3.53
C ASN A 407 -33.23 4.09 -2.56
N GLU A 408 -32.01 4.03 -3.10
CA GLU A 408 -30.77 4.02 -2.32
C GLU A 408 -29.96 5.25 -2.72
N PHE A 409 -29.60 6.05 -1.72
CA PHE A 409 -28.66 7.16 -1.86
C PHE A 409 -27.40 6.85 -1.06
N ARG A 410 -26.22 7.04 -1.66
CA ARG A 410 -24.94 6.82 -1.01
C ARG A 410 -23.98 7.97 -1.31
N ALA A 411 -23.29 8.45 -0.27
CA ALA A 411 -22.25 9.46 -0.38
C ALA A 411 -21.12 9.13 0.59
N GLY A 412 -19.88 9.44 0.21
CA GLY A 412 -18.74 9.27 1.09
C GLY A 412 -17.54 10.07 0.62
N GLU A 413 -16.63 10.33 1.54
CA GLU A 413 -15.34 10.95 1.27
C GLU A 413 -14.27 10.19 2.03
N GLN A 414 -13.15 9.98 1.35
CA GLN A 414 -11.91 9.55 1.95
C GLN A 414 -10.90 10.67 1.75
N ARG A 415 -10.30 11.12 2.85
CA ARG A 415 -9.29 12.18 2.85
C ARG A 415 -8.08 11.74 3.63
N SER A 416 -6.96 11.63 2.93
CA SER A 416 -5.67 11.27 3.51
C SER A 416 -4.71 12.45 3.42
N LYS A 417 -3.98 12.71 4.50
CA LYS A 417 -2.95 13.74 4.59
C LYS A 417 -1.65 13.08 5.03
N LEU A 418 -0.71 13.06 4.10
CA LEU A 418 0.66 12.63 4.33
C LEU A 418 1.56 13.85 4.54
N ARG A 419 2.40 13.81 5.57
CA ARG A 419 3.45 14.79 5.76
C ARG A 419 4.74 14.10 6.17
N PHE A 420 5.77 14.36 5.38
CA PHE A 420 7.14 14.03 5.73
C PHE A 420 7.74 15.19 6.51
N TYR A 421 8.29 14.89 7.67
CA TYR A 421 9.14 15.77 8.45
C TYR A 421 10.57 15.31 8.24
N ALA A 422 11.36 16.14 7.59
CA ALA A 422 12.79 15.91 7.50
C ALA A 422 13.46 16.17 8.86
N PRO A 423 14.62 15.56 9.14
CA PRO A 423 15.36 15.77 10.40
C PRO A 423 15.52 17.25 10.80
N TRP A 424 15.78 18.12 9.82
CA TRP A 424 15.99 19.56 10.03
C TRP A 424 14.71 20.37 10.25
N GLU A 425 13.51 19.80 10.12
CA GLU A 425 12.27 20.46 10.52
C GLU A 425 11.98 20.35 12.02
N SER A 426 12.71 19.48 12.71
CA SER A 426 12.67 19.39 14.18
C SER A 426 13.45 20.54 14.81
N GLU A 427 13.07 20.95 16.02
CA GLU A 427 13.77 22.00 16.77
C GLU A 427 15.24 21.63 17.03
N ALA A 428 15.50 20.35 17.36
CA ALA A 428 16.85 19.80 17.48
C ALA A 428 17.62 19.86 16.15
N GLY A 429 16.95 19.63 15.02
CA GLY A 429 17.56 19.71 13.70
C GLY A 429 17.90 21.10 13.23
N LEU A 430 17.01 22.07 13.48
CA LEU A 430 17.29 23.49 13.24
C LEU A 430 18.50 23.97 14.05
N ALA A 431 18.69 23.46 15.27
CA ALA A 431 19.84 23.77 16.10
C ALA A 431 21.13 23.10 15.58
N ALA A 432 21.03 21.91 14.99
CA ALA A 432 22.14 21.18 14.39
C ALA A 432 22.58 21.72 13.02
N LEU A 433 21.73 22.50 12.33
CA LEU A 433 22.07 23.10 11.04
C LEU A 433 23.18 24.16 11.20
N PRO A 434 24.16 24.17 10.28
CA PRO A 434 25.12 25.26 10.16
C PRO A 434 24.43 26.63 10.04
N ARG A 435 25.05 27.68 10.59
CA ARG A 435 24.48 29.04 10.57
C ARG A 435 25.34 30.02 9.78
N ALA A 436 24.70 30.81 8.91
CA ALA A 436 25.31 31.93 8.20
C ALA A 436 24.49 33.17 8.56
N ASP A 437 25.15 34.21 9.06
CA ASP A 437 24.51 35.43 9.58
C ASP A 437 23.40 35.14 10.62
N GLY A 438 23.66 34.17 11.51
CA GLY A 438 22.72 33.75 12.55
C GLY A 438 21.54 32.91 12.07
N ARG A 439 21.46 32.58 10.77
CA ARG A 439 20.36 31.81 10.17
C ARG A 439 20.80 30.37 9.86
N PRO A 440 20.03 29.34 10.27
CA PRO A 440 20.33 27.96 9.92
C PRO A 440 20.13 27.73 8.42
N TYR A 441 21.00 26.94 7.81
CA TYR A 441 20.88 26.54 6.41
C TYR A 441 21.19 25.05 6.23
N LEU A 442 20.48 24.43 5.30
CA LEU A 442 20.67 23.05 4.90
C LEU A 442 21.54 23.02 3.66
N LEU A 443 22.72 22.38 3.71
CA LEU A 443 23.38 21.95 2.48
C LEU A 443 22.86 20.60 2.08
N VAL A 444 22.20 20.56 0.92
CA VAL A 444 21.93 19.30 0.23
C VAL A 444 23.06 19.10 -0.77
N LEU A 445 24.09 18.34 -0.38
CA LEU A 445 25.09 17.84 -1.32
C LEU A 445 24.49 16.61 -2.01
N LEU A 446 23.66 16.83 -3.04
CA LEU A 446 23.11 15.73 -3.84
C LEU A 446 24.20 15.10 -4.70
N CYS A 447 24.89 14.09 -4.18
CA CYS A 447 25.54 13.09 -5.01
C CYS A 447 24.52 11.99 -5.36
N GLY A 448 23.75 12.21 -6.43
CA GLY A 448 23.00 11.15 -7.13
C GLY A 448 21.73 10.64 -6.46
N HIS A 449 20.64 10.61 -7.23
CA HIS A 449 19.35 9.95 -6.94
C HIS A 449 18.61 10.40 -5.68
N SER A 450 18.11 11.64 -5.66
CA SER A 450 16.88 11.91 -4.92
C SER A 450 15.87 12.63 -5.81
N GLN A 451 14.62 12.17 -5.77
CA GLN A 451 13.48 12.64 -6.58
C GLN A 451 12.98 14.05 -6.22
N LEU A 452 13.77 14.85 -5.49
CA LEU A 452 13.42 16.25 -5.22
C LEU A 452 13.34 17.10 -6.50
N ASP A 453 13.91 16.62 -7.61
CA ASP A 453 13.92 17.33 -8.90
C ASP A 453 12.61 17.21 -9.71
N GLN A 454 11.64 16.38 -9.27
CA GLN A 454 10.35 16.27 -9.96
C GLN A 454 9.24 17.17 -9.39
N GLY A 455 9.49 17.83 -8.26
CA GLY A 455 8.50 18.66 -7.58
C GLY A 455 9.00 20.07 -7.32
N GLN A 456 8.73 20.98 -8.26
CA GLN A 456 8.84 22.45 -8.15
C GLN A 456 10.13 23.13 -8.65
N ALA A 457 10.17 23.39 -9.97
CA ALA A 457 10.74 24.63 -10.51
C ALA A 457 10.19 24.95 -11.91
N ARG A 458 8.87 25.09 -12.09
CA ARG A 458 8.33 25.82 -13.26
C ARG A 458 8.35 27.31 -12.97
N PHE A 459 9.51 27.95 -13.12
CA PHE A 459 9.56 29.39 -13.35
C PHE A 459 9.55 29.65 -14.85
N GLN A 460 8.49 30.32 -15.33
CA GLN A 460 8.39 30.80 -16.70
C GLN A 460 9.58 31.70 -17.03
N ARG A 461 10.40 31.29 -18.00
CA ARG A 461 11.35 32.18 -18.68
C ARG A 461 10.57 33.30 -19.38
N ARG A 462 10.53 34.50 -18.80
CA ARG A 462 10.40 35.72 -19.61
C ARG A 462 11.77 36.03 -20.19
N ARG A 463 11.85 36.01 -21.52
CA ARG A 463 13.04 36.37 -22.32
C ARG A 463 13.47 37.80 -22.01
N GLY A 464 14.78 38.00 -21.86
CA GLY A 464 15.42 39.31 -22.08
C GLY A 464 16.41 39.71 -20.98
N SER A 465 17.64 39.20 -21.05
CA SER A 465 18.92 39.90 -20.77
C SER A 465 20.01 38.88 -20.42
N ALA A 466 21.12 38.96 -21.14
CA ALA A 466 22.30 38.13 -20.94
C ALA A 466 23.04 38.59 -19.68
N ILE A 467 23.21 37.68 -18.71
CA ILE A 467 24.11 37.86 -17.57
C ILE A 467 24.89 36.55 -17.42
N ARG A 468 26.23 36.68 -17.34
CA ARG A 468 27.24 35.63 -17.25
C ARG A 468 26.87 34.55 -16.23
N GLU A 469 27.03 33.29 -16.60
CA GLU A 469 26.95 32.14 -15.69
C GLU A 469 27.99 32.30 -14.56
N ARG A 470 27.51 32.56 -13.35
CA ARG A 470 28.17 32.16 -12.11
C ARG A 470 27.35 31.00 -11.57
N GLU A 471 28.02 29.90 -11.22
CA GLU A 471 27.45 28.81 -10.43
C GLU A 471 26.76 29.41 -9.19
N GLN A 472 25.43 29.37 -9.17
CA GLN A 472 24.65 29.83 -8.01
C GLN A 472 24.30 28.63 -7.14
N LEU A 473 24.81 28.67 -5.91
CA LEU A 473 24.31 27.90 -4.77
C LEU A 473 22.79 28.12 -4.65
N HIS A 474 21.98 27.07 -4.79
CA HIS A 474 20.54 27.17 -4.56
C HIS A 474 20.23 27.22 -3.05
N LEU A 475 20.12 28.45 -2.53
CA LEU A 475 19.67 28.76 -1.17
C LEU A 475 18.16 28.51 -1.03
N PHE A 476 17.76 27.45 -0.33
CA PHE A 476 16.37 27.25 0.07
C PHE A 476 16.04 27.99 1.36
N ARG A 477 14.95 28.77 1.34
CA ARG A 477 14.43 29.52 2.50
C ARG A 477 13.38 28.69 3.24
N PRO A 478 13.49 28.46 4.56
CA PRO A 478 12.36 28.05 5.36
C PRO A 478 11.66 29.28 5.95
N HIS A 479 10.40 29.54 5.58
CA HIS A 479 9.59 30.56 6.25
C HIS A 479 8.83 29.95 7.43
N ALA A 480 9.16 30.40 8.63
CA ALA A 480 8.42 30.13 9.86
C ALA A 480 7.07 30.88 9.87
N SER A 481 6.00 30.10 10.10
CA SER A 481 4.75 30.47 10.80
C SER A 481 4.31 31.95 10.79
N ARG A 482 3.52 32.33 9.79
CA ARG A 482 2.44 33.33 9.98
C ARG A 482 1.19 32.91 9.21
N ARG A 483 0.07 32.81 9.95
CA ARG A 483 -1.29 32.62 9.40
C ARG A 483 -1.53 33.67 8.31
N LEU A 484 -1.67 33.23 7.06
CA LEU A 484 -2.18 34.08 5.97
C LEU A 484 -3.67 33.79 5.82
N ARG A 485 -4.48 34.70 6.38
CA ARG A 485 -5.89 34.87 6.00
C ARG A 485 -5.88 35.36 4.55
N LEU A 486 -6.41 34.55 3.63
CA LEU A 486 -6.70 35.00 2.27
C LEU A 486 -7.91 35.96 2.33
N ARG A 487 -7.62 37.25 2.25
CA ARG A 487 -8.61 38.29 1.99
C ARG A 487 -8.81 38.34 0.47
N TRP A 488 -10.04 38.11 0.03
CA TRP A 488 -10.47 38.29 -1.35
C TRP A 488 -10.20 39.72 -1.82
N CYS A 489 -9.52 39.88 -2.95
CA CYS A 489 -9.61 41.07 -3.78
C CYS A 489 -10.34 40.69 -5.07
N SER A 490 -11.56 41.18 -5.16
CA SER A 490 -12.45 41.18 -6.32
C SER A 490 -11.91 42.05 -7.45
N GLY A 491 -11.99 41.56 -8.68
CA GLY A 491 -11.96 42.40 -9.87
C GLY A 491 -11.29 41.74 -11.08
N PHE A 492 -12.03 40.92 -11.83
CA PHE A 492 -12.09 40.89 -13.30
C PHE A 492 -13.14 39.85 -13.74
N GLY A 493 -14.15 40.31 -14.49
CA GLY A 493 -15.25 39.50 -15.02
C GLY A 493 -14.86 38.60 -16.22
N PRO A 494 -15.81 37.81 -16.74
CA PRO A 494 -15.53 36.50 -17.31
C PRO A 494 -15.13 36.54 -18.80
N ARG A 495 -14.17 35.71 -19.18
CA ARG A 495 -14.06 35.20 -20.55
C ARG A 495 -14.14 33.68 -20.53
N GLN A 496 -15.20 33.16 -21.14
CA GLN A 496 -15.38 31.75 -21.45
C GLN A 496 -14.24 31.27 -22.36
N LEU A 497 -13.64 30.13 -22.03
CA LEU A 497 -12.79 29.36 -22.94
C LEU A 497 -13.54 28.06 -23.25
N GLN A 498 -14.13 28.03 -24.43
CA GLN A 498 -14.71 26.85 -25.08
C GLN A 498 -13.61 25.89 -25.50
N TYR A 499 -13.79 24.60 -25.20
CA TYR A 499 -13.00 23.50 -25.79
C TYR A 499 -13.52 23.19 -27.20
N PRO A 500 -12.66 23.08 -28.23
CA PRO A 500 -13.12 22.61 -29.54
C PRO A 500 -13.12 21.07 -29.59
N GLY A 501 -14.28 20.51 -29.94
CA GLY A 501 -14.46 19.09 -30.24
C GLY A 501 -13.94 18.70 -31.63
N PRO A 502 -13.86 17.39 -31.95
CA PRO A 502 -13.28 16.91 -33.20
C PRO A 502 -14.26 17.07 -34.36
N ARG A 503 -13.79 17.61 -35.50
CA ARG A 503 -14.50 17.57 -36.78
C ARG A 503 -13.74 16.75 -37.80
N SER A 504 -14.53 15.98 -38.55
CA SER A 504 -14.23 15.13 -39.70
C SER A 504 -14.15 15.92 -41.02
N GLU A 505 -13.32 15.49 -41.96
CA GLU A 505 -13.39 15.71 -43.43
C GLU A 505 -12.28 14.85 -44.03
N ARG A 506 -12.47 13.80 -44.85
CA ARG A 506 -13.09 13.62 -46.18
C ARG A 506 -12.62 14.59 -47.27
N ASP A 507 -11.70 14.05 -48.08
CA ASP A 507 -11.53 14.13 -49.54
C ASP A 507 -11.36 15.49 -50.26
N ARG A 508 -10.16 15.66 -50.83
CA ARG A 508 -9.80 15.97 -52.26
C ARG A 508 -8.27 16.18 -52.30
N GLY A 509 -7.45 15.31 -52.93
CA GLY A 509 -7.22 15.17 -54.39
C GLY A 509 -6.44 16.40 -54.91
N SER A 510 -5.28 16.35 -55.59
CA SER A 510 -4.56 15.36 -56.41
C SER A 510 -3.20 15.98 -56.83
N GLU A 511 -2.06 15.31 -56.60
CA GLU A 511 -1.10 14.77 -57.62
C GLU A 511 0.16 15.63 -57.92
N PRO A 512 1.28 15.08 -58.46
CA PRO A 512 1.77 13.69 -58.39
C PRO A 512 3.31 13.50 -58.24
N ALA A 513 3.66 12.20 -58.09
CA ALA A 513 4.80 11.47 -58.67
C ALA A 513 6.17 11.42 -57.96
N GLY A 514 6.45 10.22 -57.43
CA GLY A 514 7.77 9.72 -57.03
C GLY A 514 7.69 8.26 -56.56
N ARG A 515 7.45 7.36 -57.52
CA ARG A 515 7.27 5.88 -57.49
C ARG A 515 8.07 5.10 -56.41
N PHE A 516 7.40 4.25 -55.60
CA PHE A 516 7.06 2.79 -55.80
C PHE A 516 8.28 1.87 -55.57
N VAL A 517 8.25 0.69 -54.93
CA VAL A 517 7.31 -0.44 -54.76
C VAL A 517 7.80 -1.18 -53.48
N GLY A 518 7.07 -1.91 -52.64
CA GLY A 518 5.76 -2.57 -52.61
C GLY A 518 5.95 -3.85 -51.78
N ILE A 519 5.34 -3.99 -50.60
CA ILE A 519 4.00 -4.52 -50.29
C ILE A 519 3.91 -6.05 -50.29
N GLY A 520 3.33 -6.56 -49.21
CA GLY A 520 2.46 -7.74 -49.18
C GLY A 520 3.03 -8.87 -48.33
N GLY A 521 2.41 -9.36 -47.25
CA GLY A 521 1.02 -9.28 -46.83
C GLY A 521 0.51 -10.70 -46.53
N LEU A 522 -0.24 -10.82 -45.43
CA LEU A 522 -1.20 -11.90 -45.09
C LEU A 522 -0.71 -13.18 -44.38
N ARG A 523 -1.37 -13.40 -43.23
CA ARG A 523 -1.55 -14.63 -42.43
C ARG A 523 -2.45 -15.65 -43.19
N PRO A 524 -2.92 -16.81 -42.66
CA PRO A 524 -2.46 -17.71 -41.56
C PRO A 524 -2.49 -19.23 -41.95
N ALA A 525 -2.15 -20.09 -40.97
CA ALA A 525 -2.68 -21.44 -40.70
C ALA A 525 -2.05 -22.68 -41.37
N GLY A 526 -1.88 -23.73 -40.54
CA GLY A 526 -2.14 -25.11 -40.97
C GLY A 526 -0.97 -26.10 -40.92
N PHE A 527 -0.81 -26.78 -39.77
CA PHE A 527 -0.50 -28.21 -39.60
C PHE A 527 0.24 -28.98 -40.73
N GLN A 528 1.41 -29.56 -40.41
CA GLN A 528 1.71 -30.97 -40.70
C GLN A 528 2.85 -31.52 -39.82
N ARG A 529 2.60 -32.71 -39.26
CA ARG A 529 3.58 -33.58 -38.59
C ARG A 529 4.54 -34.18 -39.63
N ASN A 530 5.83 -34.34 -39.29
CA ASN A 530 6.50 -35.60 -39.61
C ASN A 530 7.69 -35.93 -38.69
N ARG A 531 7.77 -37.22 -38.36
CA ARG A 531 8.75 -37.89 -37.48
C ARG A 531 10.12 -38.02 -38.15
N ARG A 532 11.19 -38.03 -37.34
CA ARG A 532 12.38 -38.93 -37.43
C ARG A 532 13.25 -38.72 -36.18
N GLN A 533 13.23 -39.69 -35.26
CA GLN A 533 14.29 -40.68 -34.98
C GLN A 533 15.30 -40.22 -33.92
N GLU A 534 15.16 -40.78 -32.71
CA GLU A 534 16.22 -40.89 -31.69
C GLU A 534 17.30 -41.88 -32.12
N PRO A 535 18.49 -41.82 -31.50
CA PRO A 535 18.79 -42.84 -30.48
C PRO A 535 19.38 -42.29 -29.16
N GLY A 536 19.14 -43.04 -28.07
CA GLY A 536 19.59 -42.80 -26.68
C GLY A 536 21.11 -42.86 -26.46
N ILE A 537 21.64 -42.64 -25.24
CA ILE A 537 21.47 -43.47 -24.03
C ILE A 537 21.90 -42.69 -22.76
N ARG A 538 20.97 -42.62 -21.79
CA ARG A 538 21.03 -42.79 -20.31
C ARG A 538 22.31 -42.57 -19.47
N ARG A 539 22.05 -41.85 -18.34
CA ARG A 539 22.30 -42.15 -16.89
C ARG A 539 23.23 -41.20 -16.12
N LYS A 540 22.62 -40.35 -15.27
CA LYS A 540 23.01 -40.04 -13.87
C LYS A 540 22.00 -39.04 -13.26
N ARG A 541 20.84 -39.54 -12.85
CA ARG A 541 19.86 -38.85 -12.00
C ARG A 541 19.00 -39.95 -11.38
N ASP A 542 19.50 -40.54 -10.30
CA ASP A 542 18.80 -41.47 -9.40
C ASP A 542 19.74 -41.67 -8.20
N GLN A 543 19.70 -40.71 -7.26
CA GLN A 543 20.30 -40.87 -5.91
C GLN A 543 19.93 -39.75 -4.92
N ALA A 544 19.27 -38.67 -5.35
CA ALA A 544 18.92 -37.55 -4.46
C ALA A 544 17.44 -37.53 -4.01
N THR A 545 16.58 -38.36 -4.60
CA THR A 545 15.13 -38.34 -4.35
C THR A 545 14.61 -39.42 -3.41
N ASP A 546 15.41 -40.45 -3.09
CA ASP A 546 14.98 -41.54 -2.20
C ASP A 546 15.37 -41.34 -0.72
N LEU A 547 16.28 -40.41 -0.41
CA LEU A 547 16.67 -40.12 0.99
C LEU A 547 15.73 -39.13 1.71
N ALA A 548 14.81 -38.47 1.00
CA ALA A 548 13.82 -37.57 1.58
C ALA A 548 12.51 -38.28 1.96
N ALA A 549 12.27 -39.49 1.44
CA ALA A 549 11.02 -40.24 1.66
C ALA A 549 11.08 -41.19 2.87
N GLU A 550 12.27 -41.64 3.30
CA GLU A 550 12.43 -42.50 4.49
C GLU A 550 12.52 -41.73 5.82
N GLY A 551 12.74 -40.41 5.80
CA GLY A 551 12.83 -39.60 7.03
C GLY A 551 11.47 -39.21 7.65
N VAL A 552 10.39 -39.22 6.87
CA VAL A 552 9.08 -38.69 7.28
C VAL A 552 8.17 -39.76 7.91
N GLN A 553 8.48 -41.06 7.75
CA GLN A 553 7.69 -42.14 8.38
C GLN A 553 8.16 -42.56 9.78
N ARG A 554 9.27 -42.03 10.31
CA ARG A 554 9.76 -42.38 11.67
C ARG A 554 9.45 -41.36 12.78
N ILE A 555 8.71 -40.29 12.49
CA ILE A 555 8.33 -39.28 13.50
C ILE A 555 6.84 -39.35 13.88
N LEU A 556 6.05 -40.23 13.27
CA LEU A 556 4.62 -40.42 13.60
C LEU A 556 4.29 -41.72 14.35
N GLN A 557 5.30 -42.43 14.85
CA GLN A 557 5.14 -43.48 15.87
C GLN A 557 6.32 -43.39 16.85
N GLY A 558 6.17 -42.55 17.86
CA GLY A 558 7.12 -42.35 18.96
C GLY A 558 6.45 -41.57 20.08
#